data_AF-A0A9R1WGY5-F1
#
_entry.id   AF-A0A9R1WGY5-F1
#
_cell.length_a   1.000
_cell.length_b   1.000
_cell.length_c   1.000
_cell.angle_alpha   90.00
_cell.angle_beta   90.00
_cell.angle_gamma   90.00
#
_symmetry.space_group_name_H-M   'P 1'
#
loop_
_entity.id
_entity.type
_entity.pdbx_description
1 polymer ?
#
loop_
_entity_poly.entity_id
_entity_poly.type
_entity_poly.pdbx_seq_one_letter_code
_entity_poly.pdbx_strand_id
1 'polypeptide(L)'
;MPPVGTVFHEFGNALQHMLTKQDEGLVAGIHGIEWDAVELPSQFMENWDTLMSIAKHYETGETLPEEIYQKLLAARTFRAGTLSLRQWPEVLSADAFSAFEDAGLNDDKIKNLT
;
A
#
# COMPACT_ATOMS: atom_id res chain seq x y z
N MET A 1 -15.87 -0.11 10.03
CA MET A 1 -14.85 0.95 9.91
C MET A 1 -13.53 0.26 9.59
N PRO A 2 -12.77 0.71 8.58
CA PRO A 2 -11.46 0.14 8.27
C PRO A 2 -10.49 0.32 9.46
N PRO A 3 -9.47 -0.55 9.60
CA PRO A 3 -8.41 -0.36 10.59
C PRO A 3 -7.69 0.99 10.40
N VAL A 4 -7.11 1.53 11.48
CA VAL A 4 -6.43 2.84 11.45
C VAL A 4 -5.33 2.91 10.37
N GLY A 5 -4.53 1.85 10.22
CA GLY A 5 -3.49 1.80 9.19
C GLY A 5 -4.05 1.99 7.77
N THR A 6 -5.16 1.30 7.45
CA THR A 6 -5.85 1.45 6.16
C THR A 6 -6.37 2.86 5.93
N VAL A 7 -6.87 3.55 6.96
CA VAL A 7 -7.30 4.96 6.80
C VAL A 7 -6.13 5.86 6.46
N PHE A 8 -4.98 5.67 7.11
CA PHE A 8 -3.77 6.45 6.83
C PHE A 8 -3.21 6.18 5.44
N HIS A 9 -3.25 4.92 5.00
CA HIS A 9 -2.89 4.51 3.65
C HIS A 9 -3.69 5.30 2.59
N GLU A 10 -5.02 5.23 2.65
CA GLU A 10 -5.88 5.94 1.69
C GLU A 10 -5.75 7.47 1.80
N PHE A 11 -5.50 7.98 3.01
CA PHE A 11 -5.28 9.40 3.20
C PHE A 11 -3.99 9.88 2.54
N GLY A 12 -2.92 9.07 2.49
CA GLY A 12 -1.70 9.39 1.76
C GLY A 12 -1.94 9.58 0.26
N ASN A 13 -2.71 8.67 -0.34
CA ASN A 13 -3.14 8.80 -1.74
C ASN A 13 -3.96 10.08 -1.97
N ALA A 14 -4.89 10.37 -1.06
CA ALA A 14 -5.70 11.59 -1.12
C ALA A 14 -4.84 12.85 -1.00
N LEU A 15 -3.84 12.88 -0.12
CA LEU A 15 -2.92 14.01 0.03
C LEU A 15 -2.11 14.25 -1.25
N GLN A 16 -1.57 13.20 -1.87
CA GLN A 16 -0.82 13.32 -3.11
C GLN A 16 -1.69 13.89 -4.25
N HIS A 17 -2.94 13.42 -4.34
CA HIS A 17 -3.89 13.92 -5.33
C HIS A 17 -4.26 15.40 -5.08
N MET A 18 -4.60 15.75 -3.84
CA MET A 18 -5.11 17.09 -3.49
C MET A 18 -4.02 18.17 -3.41
N LEU A 19 -2.78 17.80 -3.05
CA LEU A 19 -1.69 18.75 -2.82
C LEU A 19 -0.71 18.85 -3.99
N THR A 20 -1.04 18.25 -5.14
CA THR A 20 -0.25 18.42 -6.35
C THR A 20 -0.11 19.91 -6.71
N LYS A 21 1.07 20.28 -7.20
CA LYS A 21 1.37 21.64 -7.68
C LYS A 21 1.55 21.69 -9.20
N GLN A 22 1.30 20.57 -9.88
CA GLN A 22 1.30 20.53 -11.33
C GLN A 22 -0.05 21.02 -11.84
N ASP A 23 -0.03 22.05 -12.68
CA ASP A 23 -1.24 22.61 -13.28
C ASP A 23 -1.65 21.88 -14.57
N GLU A 24 -0.76 21.06 -15.12
CA GLU A 24 -1.01 20.23 -16.31
C GLU A 24 -1.77 18.95 -15.92
N GLY A 25 -3.02 18.81 -16.37
CA GLY A 25 -3.94 17.77 -15.90
C GLY A 25 -3.49 16.34 -16.18
N LEU A 26 -2.72 16.12 -17.25
CA LEU A 26 -2.20 14.79 -17.62
C LEU A 26 -1.10 14.27 -16.68
N VAL A 27 -0.51 15.14 -15.86
CA VAL A 27 0.57 14.81 -14.90
C VAL A 27 0.29 15.34 -13.49
N ALA A 28 -0.94 15.79 -13.24
CA ALA A 28 -1.38 16.28 -11.94
C ALA A 28 -1.84 15.13 -11.04
N GLY A 29 -1.70 15.33 -9.72
CA GLY A 29 -2.12 14.38 -8.69
C GLY A 29 -1.29 13.10 -8.74
N ILE A 30 -1.94 12.00 -9.13
CA ILE A 30 -1.33 10.67 -9.27
C ILE A 30 -1.05 10.29 -10.73
N HIS A 31 -1.48 11.11 -11.70
CA HIS A 31 -1.31 10.80 -13.11
C HIS A 31 0.16 10.93 -13.53
N GLY A 32 0.58 10.02 -14.42
CA GLY A 32 1.93 10.04 -14.99
C GLY A 32 3.04 9.59 -14.03
N ILE A 33 2.68 9.08 -12.84
CA ILE A 33 3.63 8.49 -11.89
C ILE A 33 3.82 7.02 -12.25
N GLU A 34 5.07 6.58 -12.28
CA GLU A 34 5.40 5.18 -12.48
C GLU A 34 4.70 4.29 -11.44
N TRP A 35 4.17 3.15 -11.90
CA TRP A 35 3.28 2.33 -11.08
C TRP A 35 3.95 1.76 -9.82
N ASP A 36 5.27 1.60 -9.82
CA ASP A 36 6.05 1.16 -8.66
C ASP A 36 6.23 2.26 -7.60
N ALA A 37 5.98 3.53 -7.95
CA ALA A 37 6.09 4.67 -7.06
C ALA A 37 4.74 5.17 -6.52
N VAL A 38 3.61 4.70 -7.08
CA VAL A 38 2.27 5.18 -6.70
C VAL A 38 1.93 4.92 -5.23
N GLU A 39 2.43 3.82 -4.66
CA GLU A 39 2.20 3.42 -3.27
C GLU A 39 3.12 4.12 -2.24
N LEU A 40 4.06 4.94 -2.70
CA LEU A 40 5.01 5.58 -1.79
C LEU A 40 4.30 6.50 -0.77
N PRO A 41 3.35 7.37 -1.15
CA PRO A 41 2.74 8.30 -0.19
C PRO A 41 1.75 7.61 0.76
N SER A 42 1.04 6.59 0.29
CA SER A 42 0.16 5.77 1.13
C SER A 42 0.95 5.01 2.20
N GLN A 43 1.97 4.24 1.82
CA GLN A 43 2.82 3.47 2.75
C GLN A 43 3.60 4.37 3.72
N PHE A 44 4.00 5.57 3.27
CA PHE A 44 4.63 6.56 4.13
C PHE A 44 3.71 6.96 5.28
N MET A 45 2.44 7.23 5.00
CA MET A 45 1.47 7.65 6.02
C MET A 45 1.16 6.56 7.04
N GLU A 46 1.28 5.28 6.71
CA GLU A 46 1.10 4.17 7.66
C GLU A 46 2.12 4.18 8.82
N ASN A 47 3.30 4.78 8.59
CA ASN A 47 4.39 4.84 9.58
C ASN A 47 4.40 6.17 10.38
N TRP A 48 3.36 6.99 10.23
CA TRP A 48 3.31 8.33 10.82
C TRP A 48 3.15 8.29 12.34
N ASP A 49 4.06 8.94 13.08
CA ASP A 49 4.10 8.91 14.55
C ASP A 49 3.03 9.81 15.18
N THR A 50 1.79 9.31 15.23
CA THR A 50 0.62 10.06 15.73
C THR A 50 -0.28 9.26 16.66
N LEU A 51 0.05 8.01 16.98
CA LEU A 51 -0.84 7.13 17.74
C LEU A 51 -1.27 7.75 19.08
N MET A 52 -0.35 8.35 19.82
CA MET A 52 -0.66 8.98 21.12
C MET A 52 -1.55 10.23 21.00
N SER A 53 -1.59 10.88 19.83
CA SER A 53 -2.49 12.01 19.58
C SER A 53 -3.93 11.59 19.31
N ILE A 54 -4.14 10.38 18.78
CA ILE A 54 -5.45 9.85 18.38
C ILE A 54 -6.00 8.81 19.37
N ALA A 55 -5.15 8.12 20.12
CA ALA A 55 -5.53 7.02 21.00
C ALA A 55 -6.09 7.51 22.34
N LYS A 56 -7.38 7.85 22.33
CA LYS A 56 -8.14 8.24 23.52
C LYS A 56 -9.34 7.31 23.72
N HIS A 57 -9.67 7.02 24.97
CA HIS A 57 -10.88 6.29 25.30
C HIS A 57 -12.11 7.10 24.85
N TYR A 58 -13.04 6.47 24.12
CA TYR A 58 -14.13 7.18 23.45
C TYR A 58 -15.11 7.85 24.42
N GLU A 59 -15.30 7.30 25.63
CA GLU A 59 -16.16 7.89 26.67
C GLU A 59 -15.41 8.85 27.60
N THR A 60 -14.31 8.40 28.22
CA THR A 60 -13.59 9.17 29.24
C THR A 60 -12.62 10.20 28.68
N GLY A 61 -12.22 10.06 27.40
CA GLY A 61 -11.23 10.94 26.76
C GLY A 61 -9.79 10.72 27.24
N GLU A 62 -9.55 9.77 28.15
CA GLU A 62 -8.22 9.45 28.67
C GLU A 62 -7.31 8.91 27.57
N THR A 63 -6.07 9.39 27.53
CA THR A 63 -5.05 8.93 26.58
C THR A 63 -4.61 7.50 26.90
N LEU A 64 -4.22 6.76 25.88
CA LEU A 64 -3.62 5.44 26.00
C LEU A 64 -2.44 5.44 27.01
N PRO A 65 -2.40 4.52 27.99
CA PRO A 65 -1.27 4.41 28.89
C PRO A 65 0.03 4.04 28.15
N GLU A 66 1.13 4.67 28.55
CA GLU A 66 2.45 4.49 27.92
C GLU A 66 2.92 3.02 27.90
N GLU A 67 2.65 2.26 28.96
CA GLU A 67 2.99 0.84 29.02
C GLU A 67 2.31 0.02 27.91
N ILE A 68 1.08 0.38 27.56
CA ILE A 68 0.34 -0.29 26.48
C ILE A 68 0.89 0.16 25.12
N TYR A 69 1.23 1.44 24.96
CA TYR A 69 1.89 1.93 23.75
C TYR A 69 3.19 1.16 23.47
N GLN A 70 4.04 0.97 24.48
CA GLN A 70 5.28 0.20 24.35
C GLN A 70 5.03 -1.27 23.96
N LYS A 71 3.96 -1.89 24.49
CA LYS A 71 3.56 -3.25 24.08
C LYS A 71 3.13 -3.31 22.61
N LEU A 72 2.38 -2.32 22.13
CA LEU A 72 1.99 -2.22 20.73
C LEU A 72 3.21 -2.04 19.81
N LEU A 73 4.14 -1.17 20.21
CA LEU A 73 5.39 -0.95 19.48
C LEU A 73 6.22 -2.24 19.39
N ALA A 74 6.37 -2.97 20.49
CA ALA A 74 7.06 -4.25 20.52
C ALA A 74 6.38 -5.32 19.65
N ALA A 75 5.04 -5.26 19.53
CA ALA A 75 4.26 -6.19 18.70
C ALA A 75 4.31 -5.86 17.19
N ARG A 76 4.85 -4.70 16.77
CA ARG A 76 4.84 -4.24 15.37
C ARG A 76 5.42 -5.26 14.37
N THR A 77 6.45 -5.99 14.77
CA THR A 77 7.14 -6.96 13.91
C THR A 77 6.68 -8.40 14.12
N PHE A 78 5.66 -8.62 14.96
CA PHE A 78 5.10 -9.94 15.21
C PHE A 78 4.61 -10.55 13.88
N ARG A 79 5.16 -11.71 13.52
CA ARG A 79 4.86 -12.44 12.27
C ARG A 79 5.15 -11.66 10.98
N ALA A 80 6.02 -10.65 11.01
CA ALA A 80 6.39 -9.86 9.83
C ALA A 80 6.79 -10.77 8.64
N GLY A 81 7.59 -11.81 8.86
CA GLY A 81 7.97 -12.76 7.80
C GLY A 81 6.78 -13.50 7.16
N THR A 82 5.77 -13.90 7.94
CA THR A 82 4.55 -14.52 7.37
C THR A 82 3.71 -13.50 6.59
N LEU A 83 3.63 -12.26 7.05
CA LEU A 83 2.92 -11.20 6.34
C LEU A 83 3.62 -10.88 5.01
N SER A 84 4.95 -10.76 5.01
CA SER A 84 5.72 -10.59 3.77
C SER A 84 5.50 -11.75 2.80
N LEU A 85 5.59 -13.01 3.28
CA LEU A 85 5.34 -14.22 2.48
C LEU A 85 3.95 -14.27 1.85
N ARG A 86 2.95 -13.59 2.42
CA ARG A 86 1.61 -13.51 1.83
C ARG A 86 1.51 -12.51 0.67
N GLN A 87 2.35 -11.49 0.63
CA GLN A 87 2.36 -10.53 -0.47
C GLN A 87 3.13 -11.04 -1.70
N TRP A 88 4.17 -11.86 -1.51
CA TRP A 88 5.00 -12.37 -2.62
C TRP A 88 4.21 -13.02 -3.76
N PRO A 89 3.18 -13.85 -3.53
CA PRO A 89 2.37 -14.41 -4.62
C PRO A 89 1.72 -13.36 -5.51
N GLU A 90 1.36 -12.18 -4.99
CA GLU A 90 0.74 -11.11 -5.79
C GLU A 90 1.76 -10.58 -6.81
N VAL A 91 2.97 -10.25 -6.34
CA VAL A 91 4.08 -9.77 -7.20
C VAL A 91 4.48 -10.84 -8.21
N LEU A 92 4.68 -12.08 -7.76
CA LEU A 92 5.07 -13.19 -8.62
C LEU A 92 3.99 -13.52 -9.66
N SER A 93 2.71 -13.29 -9.34
CA SER A 93 1.63 -13.47 -10.31
C SER A 93 1.63 -12.41 -11.41
N ALA A 94 1.99 -11.16 -11.07
CA ALA A 94 2.17 -10.08 -12.05
C ALA A 94 3.37 -10.36 -12.97
N ASP A 95 4.51 -10.80 -12.41
CA ASP A 95 5.69 -11.20 -13.18
C ASP A 95 5.37 -12.36 -14.14
N ALA A 96 4.65 -13.37 -13.64
CA ALA A 96 4.25 -14.52 -14.44
C ALA A 96 3.29 -14.14 -15.58
N PHE A 97 2.39 -13.18 -15.34
CA PHE A 97 1.49 -12.65 -16.37
C PHE A 97 2.28 -11.87 -17.43
N SER A 98 3.19 -10.98 -17.04
CA SER A 98 4.06 -10.25 -17.98
C SER A 98 4.87 -11.21 -18.85
N ALA A 99 5.45 -12.26 -18.23
CA ALA A 99 6.20 -13.27 -18.96
C ALA A 99 5.34 -14.07 -19.96
N PHE A 100 4.06 -14.30 -19.63
CA PHE A 100 3.12 -14.95 -20.55
C PHE A 100 2.77 -14.05 -21.75
N GLU A 101 2.53 -12.75 -21.52
CA GLU A 101 2.27 -11.79 -22.59
C GLU A 101 3.48 -11.64 -23.53
N ASP A 102 4.69 -11.53 -22.96
CA ASP A 102 5.96 -11.44 -23.71
C ASP A 102 6.22 -12.68 -24.56
N ALA A 103 5.86 -13.87 -24.05
CA ALA A 103 6.02 -15.12 -24.78
C ALA A 103 5.17 -15.17 -26.05
N GLY A 104 4.02 -14.47 -26.08
CA GLY A 104 3.11 -14.35 -27.22
C GLY A 104 2.51 -15.69 -27.69
N LEU A 105 1.19 -15.72 -27.93
CA LEU A 105 0.53 -16.83 -28.65
C LEU A 105 0.86 -16.85 -30.16
N ASN A 106 2.07 -16.45 -30.56
CA ASN A 106 2.52 -16.51 -31.96
C ASN A 106 3.01 -17.92 -32.30
N ASP A 107 2.08 -18.86 -32.23
CA ASP A 107 2.26 -20.20 -32.73
C ASP A 107 1.86 -20.22 -34.21
N ASP A 108 2.81 -19.85 -35.07
CA ASP A 108 2.86 -20.40 -36.43
C ASP A 108 2.97 -21.95 -36.40
N LYS A 109 3.17 -22.56 -35.22
CA LYS A 109 3.04 -24.01 -34.99
C LYS A 109 1.60 -24.52 -34.83
N ILE A 110 0.60 -23.67 -34.51
CA ILE A 110 -0.81 -24.12 -34.38
C ILE A 110 -1.53 -24.19 -35.74
N LYS A 111 -1.10 -23.43 -36.75
CA LYS A 111 -1.70 -23.48 -38.11
C LYS A 111 -1.39 -24.75 -38.90
N ASN A 112 -0.45 -25.59 -38.44
CA ASN A 112 -0.05 -26.84 -39.12
C ASN A 112 -0.62 -28.11 -38.46
N LEU A 113 -1.63 -27.98 -37.58
CA LEU A 113 -2.30 -29.11 -36.91
C LEU A 113 -3.76 -29.33 -37.35
N THR A 114 -4.19 -28.68 -38.44
CA THR A 114 -5.42 -28.98 -39.19
C THR A 114 -5.09 -29.08 -40.67
#